data_AF-A0A9K3M6R0-F1
#
_entry.id   AF-A0A9K3M6R0-F1
#
_cell.length_a   1.000
_cell.length_b   1.000
_cell.length_c   1.000
_cell.angle_alpha   90.00
_cell.angle_beta   90.00
_cell.angle_gamma   90.00
#
_symmetry.space_group_name_H-M   'P 1'
#
loop_
_entity.id
_entity.type
_entity.pdbx_description
1 polymer ?
#
loop_
_entity_poly.entity_id
_entity_poly.type
_entity_poly.pdbx_seq_one_letter_code
_entity_poly.pdbx_strand_id
1 'polypeptide(L)'
;MLVRQKDGWNCGPIACMKLWTMFAPGEVDVCSLHPQEYKRVVVAKFNALVRTLMKEITWSAEENSERRKCELKKSSEQSVIVDTETRSGTKTTGSSIGEDGGRQPPKTETDVRNEARRVACIKRERNQEIQAEKMVRMRNETLQHVTPGTVVSMKMDPRDVKRARGLLGIVCDRSGNRAGGVQVATEEGIVTADLKKREYFIPSDRYAVQKVQDLALPDKLEVVRQEIMNGLFDLGKQKQKVSMKTAYRLVEGGPPIERKGCGCKGKKCTHFCGCVKAKKKCSLQCSCKGECNNHN
;
A
#
# COMPACT_ATOMS: atom_id res chain seq x y z
N MET A 1 19.22 -7.20 37.11
CA MET A 1 17.94 -7.78 37.58
C MET A 1 17.12 -8.28 36.38
N LEU A 2 16.92 -9.60 36.26
CA LEU A 2 16.21 -10.26 35.15
C LEU A 2 14.72 -10.38 35.48
N VAL A 3 13.86 -9.68 34.72
CA VAL A 3 12.40 -9.84 34.81
C VAL A 3 12.02 -11.04 33.95
N ARG A 4 11.57 -12.14 34.58
CA ARG A 4 11.11 -13.35 33.88
C ARG A 4 9.64 -13.21 33.50
N GLN A 5 9.35 -13.33 32.21
CA GLN A 5 7.98 -13.39 31.68
C GLN A 5 7.28 -14.65 32.23
N LYS A 6 6.20 -14.47 33.00
CA LYS A 6 5.43 -15.58 33.60
C LYS A 6 4.25 -16.02 32.73
N ASP A 7 3.92 -15.23 31.72
CA ASP A 7 2.74 -15.32 30.87
C ASP A 7 3.12 -15.43 29.39
N GLY A 8 2.66 -16.48 28.71
CA GLY A 8 3.17 -16.88 27.38
C GLY A 8 2.78 -16.00 26.19
N TRP A 9 2.10 -14.86 26.38
CA TRP A 9 1.43 -14.16 25.27
C TRP A 9 1.68 -12.64 25.16
N ASN A 10 2.18 -11.93 26.17
CA ASN A 10 2.24 -10.46 26.17
C ASN A 10 3.60 -9.88 26.61
N CYS A 11 4.63 -9.96 25.77
CA CYS A 11 5.94 -9.37 26.07
C CYS A 11 5.98 -7.82 25.99
N GLY A 12 4.98 -7.20 25.34
CA GLY A 12 4.93 -5.76 25.08
C GLY A 12 4.94 -4.89 26.35
N PRO A 13 3.97 -5.05 27.28
CA PRO A 13 3.95 -4.27 28.51
C PRO A 13 5.21 -4.43 29.38
N ILE A 14 5.75 -5.64 29.45
CA ILE A 14 6.98 -5.95 30.19
C ILE A 14 8.18 -5.21 29.57
N ALA A 15 8.30 -5.22 28.24
CA ALA A 15 9.37 -4.51 27.53
C ALA A 15 9.28 -3.00 27.76
N CYS A 16 8.06 -2.41 27.70
CA CYS A 16 7.86 -0.99 27.96
C CYS A 16 8.25 -0.61 29.39
N MET A 17 7.87 -1.40 30.39
CA MET A 17 8.28 -1.15 31.79
C MET A 17 9.80 -1.27 31.97
N LYS A 18 10.44 -2.24 31.29
CA LYS A 18 11.90 -2.40 31.37
C LYS A 18 12.65 -1.22 30.75
N LEU A 19 12.20 -0.74 29.59
CA LEU A 19 12.72 0.47 28.98
C LEU A 19 12.55 1.67 29.93
N TRP A 20 11.40 1.78 30.58
CA TRP A 20 11.16 2.85 31.56
C TRP A 20 12.16 2.83 32.72
N THR A 21 12.47 1.66 33.28
CA THR A 21 13.50 1.55 34.33
C THR A 21 14.90 1.98 33.88
N MET A 22 15.18 2.00 32.57
CA MET A 22 16.45 2.47 32.02
C MET A 22 16.47 3.98 31.85
N PHE A 23 15.37 4.58 31.41
CA PHE A 23 15.28 6.03 31.15
C PHE A 23 14.91 6.86 32.39
N ALA A 24 14.19 6.28 33.35
CA ALA A 24 13.75 6.91 34.59
C ALA A 24 13.87 5.92 35.77
N PRO A 25 15.08 5.66 36.27
CA PRO A 25 15.29 4.73 37.37
C PRO A 25 14.58 5.19 38.65
N GLY A 26 13.81 4.30 39.28
CA GLY A 26 13.11 4.57 40.55
C GLY A 26 11.66 5.05 40.43
N GLU A 27 11.17 5.37 39.23
CA GLU A 27 9.81 5.90 39.06
C GLU A 27 8.71 4.83 39.10
N VAL A 28 9.05 3.58 38.78
CA VAL A 28 8.13 2.44 38.80
C VAL A 28 8.86 1.21 39.33
N ASP A 29 8.40 0.69 40.47
CA ASP A 29 8.87 -0.60 40.97
C ASP A 29 8.16 -1.75 40.23
N VAL A 30 8.84 -2.26 39.21
CA VAL A 30 8.33 -3.34 38.35
C VAL A 30 8.16 -4.65 39.14
N CYS A 31 8.89 -4.83 40.24
CA CYS A 31 8.92 -6.08 40.99
C CYS A 31 7.73 -6.25 41.94
N SER A 32 7.08 -5.16 42.35
CA SER A 32 5.89 -5.19 43.21
C SER A 32 4.57 -5.25 42.44
N LEU A 33 4.59 -5.08 41.11
CA LEU A 33 3.39 -5.04 40.28
C LEU A 33 2.97 -6.42 39.77
N HIS A 34 1.66 -6.71 39.85
CA HIS A 34 1.09 -7.95 39.34
C HIS A 34 1.04 -7.95 37.80
N PRO A 35 1.34 -9.07 37.10
CA PRO A 35 1.43 -9.09 35.63
C PRO A 35 0.21 -8.57 34.86
N GLN A 36 -1.00 -8.73 35.39
CA GLN A 36 -2.21 -8.21 34.75
C GLN A 36 -2.32 -6.68 34.81
N GLU A 37 -1.57 -6.03 35.69
CA GLU A 37 -1.58 -4.57 35.85
C GLU A 37 -0.58 -3.86 34.93
N TYR A 38 0.39 -4.59 34.35
CA TYR A 38 1.43 -4.02 33.49
C TYR A 38 0.86 -3.20 32.33
N LYS A 39 -0.16 -3.73 31.65
CA LYS A 39 -0.81 -3.03 30.54
C LYS A 39 -1.45 -1.72 31.00
N ARG A 40 -2.13 -1.72 32.15
CA ARG A 40 -2.80 -0.53 32.70
C ARG A 40 -1.78 0.56 33.03
N VAL A 41 -0.69 0.20 33.70
CA VAL A 41 0.38 1.14 34.08
C VAL A 41 1.08 1.73 32.86
N VAL A 42 1.44 0.89 31.88
CA VAL A 42 2.10 1.34 30.65
C VAL A 42 1.23 2.30 29.86
N VAL A 43 -0.06 1.99 29.69
CA VAL A 43 -1.00 2.86 28.96
C VAL A 43 -1.22 4.18 29.71
N ALA A 44 -1.34 4.15 31.04
CA ALA A 44 -1.49 5.37 31.84
C ALA A 44 -0.28 6.30 31.68
N LYS A 45 0.95 5.76 31.74
CA LYS A 45 2.20 6.52 31.55
C LYS A 45 2.35 7.03 30.12
N PHE A 46 2.06 6.21 29.12
CA PHE A 46 2.07 6.63 27.72
C PHE A 46 1.11 7.81 27.49
N ASN A 47 -0.13 7.72 28.01
CA ASN A 47 -1.10 8.80 27.89
C ASN A 47 -0.72 10.07 28.67
N ALA A 48 0.08 9.96 29.72
CA ALA A 48 0.63 11.12 30.43
C ALA A 48 1.71 11.79 29.58
N LEU A 49 2.65 11.03 29.02
CA LEU A 49 3.69 11.56 28.13
C LEU A 49 3.11 12.24 26.90
N VAL A 50 2.14 11.60 26.24
CA VAL A 50 1.47 12.17 25.07
C VAL A 50 0.84 13.51 25.43
N ARG A 51 0.21 13.64 26.61
CA ARG A 51 -0.38 14.91 27.06
C ARG A 51 0.67 15.98 27.34
N THR A 52 1.84 15.63 27.88
CA THR A 52 2.93 16.58 28.12
C THR A 52 3.58 17.03 26.81
N LEU A 53 3.94 16.08 25.94
CA LEU A 53 4.57 16.36 24.66
C LEU A 53 3.63 17.10 23.69
N MET A 54 2.34 16.76 23.69
CA MET A 54 1.37 17.50 22.88
C MET A 54 1.28 18.96 23.31
N LYS A 55 1.34 19.26 24.62
CA LYS A 55 1.38 20.63 25.14
C LYS A 55 2.63 21.38 24.67
N GLU A 56 3.80 20.76 24.71
CA GLU A 56 5.07 21.37 24.25
C GLU A 56 5.07 21.63 22.74
N ILE A 57 4.49 20.73 21.94
CA ILE A 57 4.33 20.91 20.49
C ILE A 57 3.36 22.06 20.19
N THR A 58 2.22 22.16 20.90
CA THR A 58 1.28 23.27 20.72
C THR A 58 1.87 24.61 21.16
N TRP A 59 2.59 24.67 22.29
CA TRP A 59 3.28 25.88 22.76
C TRP A 59 4.32 26.37 21.74
N SER A 60 5.14 25.46 21.21
CA SER A 60 6.15 25.79 20.19
C SER A 60 5.53 26.25 18.86
N ALA A 61 4.32 25.78 18.52
CA ALA A 61 3.60 26.21 17.33
C ALA A 61 3.02 27.63 17.49
N GLU A 62 2.53 27.97 18.67
CA GLU A 62 2.05 29.32 19.01
C GLU A 62 3.20 30.33 19.06
N GLU A 63 4.32 29.97 19.67
CA GLU A 63 5.52 30.82 19.75
C GLU A 63 6.13 31.09 18.36
N ASN A 64 6.13 30.08 17.47
CA ASN A 64 6.54 30.26 16.06
C ASN A 64 5.54 31.09 15.24
N SER A 65 4.25 31.02 15.55
CA SER A 65 3.22 31.85 14.92
C SER A 65 3.39 33.34 15.30
N GLU A 66 3.71 33.62 16.56
CA GLU A 66 3.98 34.96 17.06
C GLU A 66 5.30 35.53 16.53
N ARG A 67 6.36 34.73 16.44
CA ARG A 67 7.62 35.11 15.77
C ARG A 67 7.40 35.48 14.31
N ARG A 68 6.62 34.69 13.56
CA ARG A 68 6.25 35.00 12.17
C ARG A 68 5.45 36.29 12.04
N LYS A 69 4.53 36.58 12.97
CA LYS A 69 3.80 37.86 13.01
C LYS A 69 4.72 39.05 13.29
N CYS A 70 5.74 38.87 14.11
CA CYS A 70 6.73 39.91 14.43
C CYS A 70 7.73 40.14 13.26
N GLU A 71 8.12 39.07 12.56
CA GLU A 71 8.97 39.14 11.35
C GLU A 71 8.26 39.79 10.16
N LEU A 72 6.96 39.51 9.95
CA LEU A 72 6.17 40.21 8.93
C LEU A 72 6.08 41.72 9.20
N LYS A 73 5.93 42.11 10.48
CA LYS A 73 5.95 43.52 10.89
C LYS A 73 7.31 44.18 10.62
N LYS A 74 8.42 43.49 10.89
CA LYS A 74 9.77 43.99 10.58
C LYS A 74 10.03 44.12 9.07
N SER A 75 9.49 43.23 8.24
CA SER A 75 9.64 43.32 6.77
C SER A 75 8.88 44.50 6.15
N SER A 76 7.84 45.00 6.83
CA SER A 76 7.07 46.17 6.39
C SER A 76 7.77 47.51 6.66
N GLU A 77 8.74 47.55 7.58
CA GLU A 77 9.47 48.77 7.95
C GLU A 77 10.84 48.88 7.27
N GLN A 78 11.27 47.84 6.55
CA GLN A 78 12.62 47.73 5.97
C GLN A 78 12.62 47.72 4.42
N SER A 79 11.59 48.29 3.79
CA SER A 79 11.51 48.47 2.33
C SER A 79 12.00 49.85 1.85
N VAL A 80 12.55 50.68 2.74
CA VAL A 80 13.22 51.95 2.41
C VAL A 80 14.70 51.80 2.73
N ILE A 81 15.47 51.18 1.84
CA ILE A 81 16.87 51.48 1.48
C ILE A 81 17.22 50.54 0.31
N VAL A 82 17.65 51.16 -0.76
CA VAL A 82 17.88 50.62 -2.10
C VAL A 82 19.40 50.44 -2.33
N ASP A 83 19.73 49.40 -3.09
CA ASP A 83 20.98 49.10 -3.83
C ASP A 83 22.30 49.03 -3.04
N THR A 84 23.18 48.06 -3.24
CA THR A 84 24.01 47.91 -4.44
C THR A 84 24.85 46.62 -4.35
N GLU A 85 25.15 46.03 -5.51
CA GLU A 85 26.36 45.22 -5.83
C GLU A 85 26.58 43.84 -5.15
N THR A 86 27.36 42.89 -5.64
CA THR A 86 27.87 42.43 -6.96
C THR A 86 28.65 41.14 -6.65
N ARG A 87 28.41 40.07 -7.42
CA ARG A 87 29.33 38.98 -7.84
C ARG A 87 30.57 38.63 -6.98
N SER A 88 30.67 37.36 -6.57
CA SER A 88 31.91 36.52 -6.50
C SER A 88 31.61 35.25 -5.66
N GLY A 89 31.94 34.00 -5.98
CA GLY A 89 32.80 33.44 -7.02
C GLY A 89 34.15 32.91 -6.52
N THR A 90 34.22 31.87 -5.66
CA THR A 90 35.45 31.05 -5.42
C THR A 90 35.04 29.64 -4.93
N LYS A 91 35.21 28.54 -5.67
CA LYS A 91 36.42 27.71 -5.92
C LYS A 91 37.16 27.21 -4.67
N THR A 92 36.99 25.90 -4.43
CA THR A 92 38.00 24.86 -4.13
C THR A 92 39.33 25.23 -3.46
N THR A 93 39.52 24.66 -2.28
CA THR A 93 40.80 24.16 -1.70
C THR A 93 40.41 22.98 -0.81
N GLY A 94 40.91 21.75 -0.93
CA GLY A 94 42.28 21.35 -1.23
C GLY A 94 43.10 21.36 0.06
N SER A 95 42.89 20.39 0.96
CA SER A 95 43.86 20.02 2.01
C SER A 95 43.45 18.68 2.61
N SER A 96 44.22 17.60 2.46
CA SER A 96 45.58 17.33 2.96
C SER A 96 45.43 16.22 4.00
N ILE A 97 46.05 15.10 3.66
CA ILE A 97 46.15 13.86 4.42
C ILE A 97 46.82 14.16 5.75
N GLY A 98 46.19 13.72 6.84
CA GLY A 98 46.76 13.66 8.18
C GLY A 98 46.31 12.37 8.83
N GLU A 99 47.14 11.34 8.74
CA GLU A 99 47.02 10.13 9.54
C GLU A 99 47.40 10.47 10.98
N ASP A 100 46.45 10.39 11.91
CA ASP A 100 46.75 10.32 13.34
C ASP A 100 46.06 9.09 13.95
N GLY A 101 46.90 8.21 14.47
CA GLY A 101 46.56 6.88 14.97
C GLY A 101 45.90 6.95 16.34
N GLY A 102 44.61 7.30 16.37
CA GLY A 102 43.76 7.10 17.54
C GLY A 102 43.33 5.64 17.66
N ARG A 103 43.96 4.89 18.57
CA ARG A 103 43.59 3.51 18.93
C ARG A 103 42.15 3.46 19.45
N GLN A 104 41.19 3.14 18.57
CA GLN A 104 39.81 2.92 18.98
C GLN A 104 39.71 1.68 19.88
N PRO A 105 38.96 1.74 20.99
CA PRO A 105 38.71 0.57 21.82
C PRO A 105 37.97 -0.51 21.00
N PRO A 106 38.21 -1.81 21.28
CA PRO A 106 37.59 -2.89 20.54
C PRO A 106 36.07 -2.79 20.68
N LYS A 107 35.38 -2.64 19.54
CA LYS A 107 33.91 -2.55 19.48
C LYS A 107 33.32 -3.83 20.05
N THR A 108 32.36 -3.70 20.95
CA THR A 108 31.64 -4.86 21.51
C THR A 108 30.87 -5.59 20.39
N GLU A 109 30.68 -6.91 20.50
CA GLU A 109 29.93 -7.70 19.49
C GLU A 109 28.53 -7.12 19.21
N THR A 110 27.92 -6.49 20.22
CA THR A 110 26.64 -5.78 20.11
C THR A 110 26.70 -4.52 19.23
N ASP A 111 27.79 -3.75 19.27
CA ASP A 111 27.95 -2.56 18.43
C ASP A 111 28.17 -2.94 16.96
N VAL A 112 28.94 -3.99 16.70
CA VAL A 112 29.17 -4.51 15.34
C VAL A 112 27.85 -5.02 14.74
N ARG A 113 27.03 -5.72 15.52
CA ARG A 113 25.71 -6.21 15.10
C ARG A 113 24.72 -5.08 14.82
N ASN A 114 24.75 -4.02 15.64
CA ASN A 114 23.87 -2.86 15.47
C ASN A 114 24.27 -2.06 14.22
N GLU A 115 25.56 -1.93 13.94
CA GLU A 115 26.04 -1.27 12.73
C GLU A 115 25.72 -2.09 11.46
N ALA A 116 25.92 -3.40 11.50
CA ALA A 116 25.53 -4.28 10.39
C ALA A 116 24.02 -4.21 10.08
N ARG A 117 23.17 -4.07 11.10
CA ARG A 117 21.73 -3.85 10.93
C ARG A 117 21.42 -2.49 10.30
N ARG A 118 22.11 -1.41 10.72
CA ARG A 118 21.96 -0.07 10.14
C ARG A 118 22.33 -0.07 8.66
N VAL A 119 23.49 -0.61 8.31
CA VAL A 119 23.93 -0.74 6.92
C VAL A 119 22.93 -1.59 6.09
N ALA A 120 22.40 -2.68 6.66
CA ALA A 120 21.39 -3.49 5.99
C ALA A 120 20.06 -2.73 5.77
N CYS A 121 19.63 -1.90 6.71
CA CYS A 121 18.45 -1.03 6.54
C CYS A 121 18.66 -0.01 5.42
N ILE A 122 19.78 0.71 5.44
CA ILE A 122 20.12 1.70 4.40
C ILE A 122 20.18 1.04 3.01
N LYS A 123 20.78 -0.16 2.92
CA LYS A 123 20.83 -0.92 1.66
C LYS A 123 19.43 -1.34 1.19
N ARG A 124 18.54 -1.72 2.12
CA ARG A 124 17.16 -2.07 1.81
C ARG A 124 16.39 -0.86 1.30
N GLU A 125 16.51 0.30 1.96
CA GLU A 125 15.88 1.55 1.55
C GLU A 125 16.34 1.98 0.16
N ARG A 126 17.66 2.02 -0.07
CA ARG A 126 18.22 2.34 -1.40
C ARG A 126 17.74 1.38 -2.49
N ASN A 127 17.66 0.08 -2.19
CA ASN A 127 17.12 -0.89 -3.14
C ASN A 127 15.63 -0.67 -3.42
N GLN A 128 14.85 -0.26 -2.41
CA GLN A 128 13.44 0.09 -2.59
C GLN A 128 13.29 1.34 -3.46
N GLU A 129 14.13 2.36 -3.28
CA GLU A 129 14.16 3.56 -4.14
C GLU A 129 14.48 3.21 -5.59
N ILE A 130 15.56 2.45 -5.82
CA ILE A 130 15.95 2.00 -7.17
C ILE A 130 14.84 1.16 -7.82
N GLN A 131 14.18 0.30 -7.05
CA GLN A 131 13.04 -0.46 -7.55
C GLN A 131 11.85 0.45 -7.86
N ALA A 132 11.53 1.42 -7.01
CA ALA A 132 10.46 2.37 -7.23
C ALA A 132 10.67 3.19 -8.51
N GLU A 133 11.88 3.71 -8.73
CA GLU A 133 12.25 4.44 -9.95
C GLU A 133 12.10 3.57 -11.20
N LYS A 134 12.59 2.32 -11.15
CA LYS A 134 12.43 1.37 -12.26
C LYS A 134 10.95 1.12 -12.56
N MET A 135 10.11 0.97 -11.53
CA MET A 135 8.67 0.77 -11.71
C MET A 135 7.98 1.99 -12.31
N VAL A 136 8.36 3.21 -11.91
CA VAL A 136 7.85 4.45 -12.51
C VAL A 136 8.25 4.55 -13.97
N ARG A 137 9.51 4.24 -14.30
CA ARG A 137 10.01 4.27 -15.68
C ARG A 137 9.26 3.31 -16.60
N MET A 138 9.18 2.02 -16.24
CA MET A 138 8.47 1.01 -17.04
C MET A 138 6.99 1.40 -17.25
N ARG A 139 6.39 1.99 -16.22
CA ARG A 139 5.01 2.46 -16.30
C ARG A 139 4.84 3.63 -17.27
N ASN A 140 5.74 4.62 -17.22
CA ASN A 140 5.68 5.76 -18.14
C ASN A 140 5.91 5.32 -19.59
N GLU A 141 6.85 4.41 -19.83
CA GLU A 141 7.09 3.79 -21.15
C GLU A 141 5.81 3.10 -21.66
N THR A 142 5.17 2.25 -20.83
CA THR A 142 3.92 1.58 -21.22
C THR A 142 2.81 2.59 -21.53
N LEU A 143 2.65 3.63 -20.71
CA LEU A 143 1.60 4.64 -20.89
C LEU A 143 1.80 5.53 -22.13
N GLN A 144 3.02 5.66 -22.67
CA GLN A 144 3.25 6.41 -23.91
C GLN A 144 2.60 5.73 -25.12
N HIS A 145 2.56 4.40 -25.13
CA HIS A 145 2.00 3.62 -26.23
C HIS A 145 0.50 3.35 -26.12
N VAL A 146 -0.16 3.88 -25.08
CA VAL A 146 -1.57 3.62 -24.82
C VAL A 146 -2.37 4.88 -25.08
N THR A 147 -3.19 4.84 -26.13
CA THR A 147 -4.17 5.88 -26.46
C THR A 147 -5.57 5.27 -26.45
N PRO A 148 -6.64 6.09 -26.35
CA PRO A 148 -7.98 5.60 -26.64
C PRO A 148 -8.03 4.90 -28.01
N GLY A 149 -8.68 3.75 -28.09
CA GLY A 149 -8.73 2.90 -29.29
C GLY A 149 -7.61 1.86 -29.41
N THR A 150 -6.61 1.87 -28.52
CA THR A 150 -5.57 0.83 -28.48
C THR A 150 -6.13 -0.49 -27.96
N VAL A 151 -5.76 -1.60 -28.60
CA VAL A 151 -6.11 -2.96 -28.16
C VAL A 151 -5.17 -3.39 -27.04
N VAL A 152 -5.73 -3.87 -25.94
CA VAL A 152 -5.00 -4.39 -24.79
C VAL A 152 -5.49 -5.77 -24.42
N SER A 153 -4.56 -6.60 -23.94
CA SER A 153 -4.84 -7.88 -23.33
C SER A 153 -4.65 -7.77 -21.82
N MET A 154 -5.74 -7.86 -21.07
CA MET A 154 -5.75 -7.77 -19.62
C MET A 154 -5.35 -9.11 -18.99
N LYS A 155 -4.48 -9.06 -17.99
CA LYS A 155 -4.03 -10.22 -17.22
C LYS A 155 -5.04 -10.51 -16.10
N MET A 156 -5.65 -11.69 -16.16
CA MET A 156 -6.55 -12.16 -15.11
C MET A 156 -5.80 -12.51 -13.83
N ASP A 157 -6.47 -12.35 -12.68
CA ASP A 157 -5.93 -12.84 -11.41
C ASP A 157 -6.00 -14.38 -11.40
N PRO A 158 -4.89 -15.09 -11.10
CA PRO A 158 -4.87 -16.55 -11.03
C PRO A 158 -5.87 -17.13 -10.02
N ARG A 159 -6.34 -16.34 -9.05
CA ARG A 159 -7.37 -16.76 -8.09
C ARG A 159 -8.77 -16.78 -8.69
N ASP A 160 -8.99 -16.07 -9.79
CA ASP A 160 -10.29 -15.92 -10.44
C ASP A 160 -10.51 -16.85 -11.62
N VAL A 161 -9.43 -17.36 -12.22
CA VAL A 161 -9.47 -18.21 -13.42
C VAL A 161 -8.55 -19.45 -13.27
N LYS A 162 -9.02 -20.62 -13.70
CA LYS A 162 -8.22 -21.87 -13.64
C LYS A 162 -7.07 -21.86 -14.65
N ARG A 163 -7.31 -21.31 -15.83
CA ARG A 163 -6.33 -21.07 -16.89
C ARG A 163 -6.40 -19.59 -17.21
N ALA A 164 -5.32 -18.86 -16.96
CA ALA A 164 -5.28 -17.43 -17.20
C ALA A 164 -4.94 -17.14 -18.66
N ARG A 165 -5.97 -17.05 -19.51
CA ARG A 165 -5.85 -16.39 -20.81
C ARG A 165 -5.99 -14.88 -20.62
N GLY A 166 -5.37 -14.11 -21.52
CA GLY A 166 -5.52 -12.67 -21.53
C GLY A 166 -6.88 -12.28 -22.07
N LEU A 167 -7.61 -11.41 -21.35
CA LEU A 167 -8.90 -10.90 -21.79
C LEU A 167 -8.68 -9.70 -22.71
N LEU A 168 -9.18 -9.77 -23.95
CA LEU A 168 -9.07 -8.67 -24.90
C LEU A 168 -10.01 -7.52 -24.53
N GLY A 169 -9.55 -6.30 -24.78
CA GLY A 169 -10.35 -5.10 -24.63
C GLY A 169 -9.74 -3.89 -25.33
N ILE A 170 -10.53 -2.84 -25.47
CA ILE A 170 -10.14 -1.57 -26.08
C ILE A 170 -10.03 -0.51 -25.00
N VAL A 171 -8.97 0.28 -25.03
CA VAL A 171 -8.79 1.41 -24.11
C VAL A 171 -9.78 2.52 -24.47
N CYS A 172 -10.60 2.93 -23.51
CA CYS A 172 -11.55 4.03 -23.65
C CYS A 172 -10.95 5.35 -23.16
N ASP A 173 -10.33 5.30 -21.98
CA ASP A 173 -9.82 6.49 -21.30
C ASP A 173 -8.59 6.16 -20.43
N ARG A 174 -7.86 7.20 -20.03
CA ARG A 174 -6.66 7.13 -19.22
C ARG A 174 -6.87 7.87 -17.91
N SER A 175 -6.38 7.30 -16.82
CA SER A 175 -6.46 7.98 -15.53
C SER A 175 -5.58 9.23 -15.54
N GLY A 176 -6.16 10.38 -15.19
CA GLY A 176 -5.43 11.64 -14.99
C GLY A 176 -4.54 11.65 -13.74
N ASN A 177 -4.61 10.63 -12.90
CA ASN A 177 -3.80 10.55 -11.68
C ASN A 177 -2.34 10.22 -11.97
N ARG A 178 -1.41 10.69 -11.10
CA ARG A 178 0.00 10.25 -11.12
C ARG A 178 0.18 8.74 -11.01
N ALA A 179 -0.80 8.03 -10.44
CA ALA A 179 -0.85 6.57 -10.35
C ALA A 179 -1.25 5.88 -11.67
N GLY A 180 -1.80 6.63 -12.63
CA GLY A 180 -2.11 6.22 -13.99
C GLY A 180 -2.98 4.97 -14.07
N GLY A 181 -3.16 4.50 -15.29
CA GLY A 181 -4.02 3.35 -15.57
C GLY A 181 -4.99 3.67 -16.69
N VAL A 182 -5.68 2.65 -17.14
CA VAL A 182 -6.52 2.70 -18.34
C VAL A 182 -7.88 2.14 -18.04
N GLN A 183 -8.91 2.80 -18.53
CA GLN A 183 -10.26 2.27 -18.53
C GLN A 183 -10.46 1.49 -19.83
N VAL A 184 -10.97 0.26 -19.72
CA VAL A 184 -11.04 -0.68 -20.83
C VAL A 184 -12.49 -1.12 -21.04
N ALA A 185 -12.92 -1.17 -22.28
CA ALA A 185 -14.16 -1.81 -22.71
C ALA A 185 -13.88 -3.18 -23.31
N THR A 186 -14.75 -4.13 -23.00
CA THR A 186 -14.79 -5.47 -23.59
C THR A 186 -16.04 -5.61 -24.44
N GLU A 187 -16.19 -6.72 -25.17
CA GLU A 187 -17.42 -7.04 -25.92
C GLU A 187 -18.68 -6.98 -25.05
N GLU A 188 -18.52 -7.25 -23.75
CA GLU A 188 -19.59 -7.36 -22.78
C GLU A 188 -19.77 -6.07 -21.96
N GLY A 189 -19.03 -5.00 -22.29
CA GLY A 189 -19.14 -3.69 -21.66
C GLY A 189 -17.88 -3.23 -20.93
N ILE A 190 -18.02 -2.14 -20.18
CA ILE A 190 -16.92 -1.44 -19.51
C ILE A 190 -16.48 -2.20 -18.26
N VAL A 191 -15.16 -2.39 -18.12
CA VAL A 191 -14.57 -3.04 -16.96
C VAL A 191 -14.64 -2.13 -15.73
N THR A 192 -15.14 -2.67 -14.63
CA THR A 192 -15.30 -1.95 -13.34
C THR A 192 -14.76 -2.73 -12.15
N ALA A 193 -14.49 -2.03 -11.05
CA ALA A 193 -14.00 -2.58 -9.79
C ALA A 193 -15.14 -3.25 -9.01
N ASP A 194 -15.55 -4.43 -9.51
CA ASP A 194 -16.55 -5.33 -8.92
C ASP A 194 -17.83 -4.62 -8.41
N LEU A 195 -18.57 -5.28 -7.51
CA LEU A 195 -19.94 -5.06 -7.01
C LEU A 195 -20.49 -3.62 -6.94
N LYS A 196 -19.64 -2.60 -6.82
CA LYS A 196 -20.05 -1.19 -6.72
C LYS A 196 -20.09 -0.45 -8.06
N LYS A 197 -19.77 -1.10 -9.19
CA LYS A 197 -19.82 -0.54 -10.57
C LYS A 197 -19.15 0.85 -10.69
N ARG A 198 -18.12 1.09 -9.89
CA ARG A 198 -17.32 2.32 -9.92
C ARG A 198 -16.33 2.27 -11.07
N GLU A 199 -15.94 3.44 -11.54
CA GLU A 199 -14.84 3.59 -12.48
C GLU A 199 -13.60 2.88 -11.96
N TYR A 200 -12.97 2.12 -12.83
CA TYR A 200 -11.79 1.34 -12.50
C TYR A 200 -10.76 1.52 -13.60
N PHE A 201 -9.63 2.08 -13.19
CA PHE A 201 -8.47 2.22 -14.04
C PHE A 201 -7.54 1.04 -13.76
N ILE A 202 -7.32 0.25 -14.80
CA ILE A 202 -6.46 -0.93 -14.76
C ILE A 202 -5.01 -0.44 -14.80
N PRO A 203 -4.16 -0.84 -13.84
CA PRO A 203 -2.77 -0.41 -13.80
C PRO A 203 -1.93 -1.11 -14.89
N SER A 204 -0.80 -0.51 -15.25
CA SER A 204 0.05 -0.94 -16.38
C SER A 204 0.62 -2.35 -16.27
N ASP A 205 0.78 -2.87 -15.06
CA ASP A 205 1.25 -4.24 -14.80
C ASP A 205 0.20 -5.31 -15.16
N ARG A 206 -1.08 -4.92 -15.15
CA ARG A 206 -2.24 -5.80 -15.33
C ARG A 206 -2.74 -5.87 -16.78
N TYR A 207 -2.06 -5.26 -17.74
CA TYR A 207 -2.36 -5.43 -19.16
C TYR A 207 -1.08 -5.47 -20.01
N ALA A 208 -1.23 -5.91 -21.26
CA ALA A 208 -0.20 -5.84 -22.29
C ALA A 208 -0.84 -5.24 -23.55
N VAL A 209 -0.15 -4.31 -24.22
CA VAL A 209 -0.60 -3.73 -25.48
C VAL A 209 -0.44 -4.76 -26.59
N GLN A 210 -1.49 -4.96 -27.37
CA GLN A 210 -1.48 -5.86 -28.52
C GLN A 210 -1.40 -5.06 -29.81
N LYS A 211 -0.60 -5.54 -30.77
CA LYS A 211 -0.54 -4.97 -32.11
C LYS A 211 -1.71 -5.50 -32.93
N VAL A 212 -2.47 -4.59 -33.53
CA VAL A 212 -3.69 -4.91 -34.29
C VAL A 212 -3.39 -5.80 -35.50
N GLN A 213 -2.21 -5.64 -36.11
CA GLN A 213 -1.79 -6.42 -37.29
C GLN A 213 -1.65 -7.92 -37.00
N ASP A 214 -1.42 -8.29 -35.74
CA ASP A 214 -1.11 -9.65 -35.34
C ASP A 214 -2.34 -10.41 -34.79
N LEU A 215 -3.52 -9.77 -34.74
CA LEU A 215 -4.68 -10.32 -34.02
C LEU A 215 -6.00 -10.13 -34.80
N ALA A 216 -6.73 -11.23 -34.99
CA ALA A 216 -8.12 -11.18 -35.43
C ALA A 216 -9.01 -10.73 -34.27
N LEU A 217 -9.52 -9.50 -34.36
CA LEU A 217 -10.44 -8.94 -33.38
C LEU A 217 -11.87 -9.45 -33.62
N PRO A 218 -12.61 -9.83 -32.57
CA PRO A 218 -14.03 -10.14 -32.69
C PRO A 218 -14.84 -8.93 -33.18
N ASP A 219 -15.84 -9.16 -34.04
CA ASP A 219 -16.63 -8.10 -34.68
C ASP A 219 -17.23 -7.10 -33.68
N LYS A 220 -17.77 -7.61 -32.57
CA LYS A 220 -18.32 -6.79 -31.48
C LYS A 220 -17.29 -5.82 -30.90
N LEU A 221 -16.04 -6.27 -30.76
CA LEU A 221 -14.96 -5.48 -30.18
C LEU A 221 -14.45 -4.43 -31.18
N GLU A 222 -14.48 -4.74 -32.48
CA GLU A 222 -14.12 -3.77 -33.54
C GLU A 222 -15.14 -2.63 -33.64
N VAL A 223 -16.44 -2.92 -33.49
CA VAL A 223 -17.47 -1.88 -33.40
C VAL A 223 -17.19 -0.93 -32.23
N VAL A 224 -16.93 -1.47 -31.04
CA VAL A 224 -16.57 -0.67 -29.85
C VAL A 224 -15.31 0.16 -30.11
N ARG A 225 -14.32 -0.41 -30.80
CA ARG A 225 -13.10 0.31 -31.16
C ARG A 225 -13.38 1.50 -32.08
N GLN A 226 -14.19 1.31 -33.10
CA GLN A 226 -14.58 2.39 -34.01
C GLN A 226 -15.38 3.48 -33.29
N GLU A 227 -16.32 3.11 -32.42
CA GLU A 227 -17.07 4.07 -31.60
C GLU A 227 -16.15 4.93 -30.73
N ILE A 228 -15.14 4.33 -30.10
CA ILE A 228 -14.14 5.03 -29.28
C ILE A 228 -13.28 5.95 -30.15
N MET A 229 -12.79 5.45 -31.29
CA MET A 229 -11.95 6.25 -32.20
C MET A 229 -12.71 7.43 -32.81
N ASN A 230 -14.00 7.27 -33.06
CA ASN A 230 -14.89 8.32 -33.57
C ASN A 230 -15.37 9.28 -32.48
N GLY A 231 -15.00 9.07 -31.22
CA GLY A 231 -15.42 9.92 -30.09
C GLY A 231 -16.90 9.79 -29.72
N LEU A 232 -17.59 8.75 -30.19
CA LEU A 232 -19.01 8.50 -29.93
C LEU A 232 -19.24 7.65 -28.67
N PHE A 233 -18.16 7.11 -28.09
CA PHE A 233 -18.22 6.20 -26.96
C PHE A 233 -18.33 6.95 -25.61
N ASP A 234 -19.57 7.17 -25.16
CA ASP A 234 -19.85 7.80 -23.87
C ASP A 234 -19.74 6.81 -22.69
N LEU A 235 -18.67 6.94 -21.90
CA LEU A 235 -18.43 6.14 -20.68
C LEU A 235 -19.58 6.20 -19.66
N GLY A 236 -20.24 7.36 -19.55
CA GLY A 236 -21.34 7.59 -18.61
C GLY A 236 -22.68 7.02 -19.05
N LYS A 237 -22.92 6.92 -20.37
CA LYS A 237 -24.18 6.40 -20.94
C LYS A 237 -24.17 4.89 -21.16
N GLN A 238 -22.98 4.29 -21.21
CA GLN A 238 -22.79 2.85 -21.25
C GLN A 238 -23.43 2.16 -20.02
N LYS A 239 -24.56 1.48 -20.25
CA LYS A 239 -25.32 0.80 -19.19
C LYS A 239 -24.65 -0.49 -18.72
N GLN A 240 -23.84 -1.12 -19.57
CA GLN A 240 -23.25 -2.43 -19.29
C GLN A 240 -21.88 -2.27 -18.64
N LYS A 241 -21.88 -2.27 -17.31
CA LYS A 241 -20.68 -2.30 -16.47
C LYS A 241 -20.47 -3.71 -15.96
N VAL A 242 -19.36 -4.32 -16.35
CA VAL A 242 -19.01 -5.70 -16.00
C VAL A 242 -17.71 -5.71 -15.19
N SER A 243 -17.58 -6.68 -14.28
CA SER A 243 -16.29 -6.90 -13.65
C SER A 243 -15.39 -7.73 -14.55
N MET A 244 -14.08 -7.59 -14.39
CA MET A 244 -13.10 -8.31 -15.21
C MET A 244 -13.32 -9.84 -15.18
N LYS A 245 -13.69 -10.38 -14.01
CA LYS A 245 -14.06 -11.80 -13.83
C LYS A 245 -15.31 -12.21 -14.59
N THR A 246 -16.30 -11.32 -14.64
CA THR A 246 -17.58 -11.58 -15.31
C THR A 246 -17.40 -11.51 -16.82
N ALA A 247 -16.69 -10.49 -17.32
CA ALA A 247 -16.33 -10.35 -18.72
C ALA A 247 -15.53 -11.57 -19.22
N TYR A 248 -14.50 -11.99 -18.48
CA TYR A 248 -13.73 -13.20 -18.83
C TYR A 248 -14.61 -14.45 -18.93
N ARG A 249 -15.58 -14.61 -18.02
CA ARG A 249 -16.49 -15.76 -18.04
C ARG A 249 -17.38 -15.77 -19.28
N LEU A 250 -17.92 -14.61 -19.64
CA LEU A 250 -18.81 -14.46 -20.79
C LEU A 250 -18.07 -14.74 -22.10
N VAL A 251 -16.81 -14.32 -22.20
CA VAL A 251 -15.97 -14.53 -23.40
C VAL A 251 -15.46 -15.97 -23.50
N GLU A 252 -14.88 -16.54 -22.44
CA GLU A 252 -14.25 -17.88 -22.50
C GLU A 252 -15.24 -19.03 -22.20
N GLY A 253 -16.49 -18.72 -21.83
CA GLY A 253 -17.54 -19.74 -21.60
C GLY A 253 -17.29 -20.69 -20.42
N GLY A 254 -16.37 -20.35 -19.50
CA GLY A 254 -15.98 -21.23 -18.40
C GLY A 254 -16.97 -21.25 -17.23
N PRO A 255 -17.20 -22.39 -16.55
CA PRO A 255 -17.99 -22.41 -15.31
C PRO A 255 -17.30 -21.55 -14.24
N PRO A 256 -18.06 -20.90 -13.33
CA PRO A 256 -17.47 -20.13 -12.24
C PRO A 256 -16.47 -20.99 -11.46
N ILE A 257 -15.35 -20.40 -10.99
CA ILE A 257 -14.60 -21.05 -9.91
C ILE A 257 -15.55 -21.16 -8.73
N GLU A 258 -16.02 -22.38 -8.48
CA GLU A 258 -16.86 -22.70 -7.35
C GLU A 258 -16.09 -22.31 -6.09
N ARG A 259 -16.75 -21.55 -5.21
CA ARG A 259 -16.14 -21.16 -3.94
C ARG A 259 -15.83 -22.45 -3.18
N LYS A 260 -14.62 -22.56 -2.63
CA LYS A 260 -14.26 -23.63 -1.70
C LYS A 260 -15.40 -23.78 -0.68
N GLY A 261 -15.89 -25.01 -0.49
CA GLY A 261 -16.98 -25.26 0.45
C GLY A 261 -16.59 -24.90 1.88
N CYS A 262 -17.54 -25.05 2.81
CA CYS A 262 -17.27 -24.80 4.22
C CYS A 262 -16.05 -25.59 4.72
N GLY A 263 -15.16 -24.91 5.47
CA GLY A 263 -14.03 -25.54 6.18
C GLY A 263 -14.42 -26.05 7.57
N CYS A 264 -15.61 -26.63 7.72
CA CYS A 264 -16.09 -27.14 9.00
C CYS A 264 -15.20 -28.31 9.47
N LYS A 265 -14.84 -28.31 10.76
CA LYS A 265 -14.13 -29.42 11.40
C LYS A 265 -15.16 -30.31 12.10
N GLY A 266 -15.04 -31.63 11.95
CA GLY A 266 -15.85 -32.59 12.71
C GLY A 266 -17.24 -32.94 12.13
N LYS A 267 -17.38 -32.95 10.79
CA LYS A 267 -18.58 -33.43 10.04
C LYS A 267 -19.91 -32.72 10.34
N LYS A 268 -20.00 -31.82 11.33
CA LYS A 268 -21.19 -31.04 11.69
C LYS A 268 -21.06 -29.58 11.27
N CYS A 269 -22.10 -29.02 10.66
CA CYS A 269 -22.20 -27.60 10.34
C CYS A 269 -22.91 -26.87 11.48
N THR A 270 -22.13 -26.26 12.37
CA THR A 270 -22.65 -25.39 13.44
C THR A 270 -22.87 -23.98 12.93
N HIS A 271 -23.33 -23.07 13.80
CA HIS A 271 -23.47 -21.64 13.51
C HIS A 271 -22.14 -20.95 13.09
N PHE A 272 -20.99 -21.60 13.31
CA PHE A 272 -19.69 -21.14 12.83
C PHE A 272 -19.44 -21.44 11.34
N CYS A 273 -20.23 -22.33 10.73
CA CYS A 273 -20.15 -22.68 9.32
C CYS A 273 -20.41 -21.46 8.43
N GLY A 274 -19.52 -21.21 7.47
CA GLY A 274 -19.67 -20.12 6.50
C GLY A 274 -20.96 -20.20 5.67
N CYS A 275 -21.43 -21.41 5.35
CA CYS A 275 -22.70 -21.62 4.64
C CYS A 275 -23.91 -21.25 5.52
N VAL A 276 -23.91 -21.70 6.78
CA VAL A 276 -24.97 -21.37 7.76
C VAL A 276 -25.03 -19.86 7.99
N LYS A 277 -23.87 -19.20 8.20
CA LYS A 277 -23.79 -17.74 8.33
C LYS A 277 -24.30 -16.99 7.11
N ALA A 278 -24.01 -17.52 5.91
CA ALA A 278 -24.47 -16.95 4.66
C ALA A 278 -25.95 -17.29 4.33
N LYS A 279 -26.66 -18.01 5.22
CA LYS A 279 -28.02 -18.53 5.00
C LYS A 279 -28.15 -19.36 3.72
N LYS A 280 -27.14 -20.17 3.41
CA LYS A 280 -27.10 -21.06 2.24
C LYS A 280 -26.90 -22.51 2.67
N LYS A 281 -27.47 -23.45 1.92
CA LYS A 281 -27.22 -24.88 2.07
C LYS A 281 -25.78 -25.20 1.66
N CYS A 282 -25.18 -26.20 2.31
CA CYS A 282 -23.86 -26.72 1.97
C CYS A 282 -23.93 -27.44 0.63
N SER A 283 -23.01 -27.13 -0.28
CA SER A 283 -22.80 -27.90 -1.51
C SER A 283 -22.00 -29.17 -1.23
N LEU A 284 -21.90 -30.05 -2.23
CA LEU A 284 -21.06 -31.26 -2.21
C LEU A 284 -19.57 -30.96 -1.92
N GLN A 285 -19.14 -29.71 -2.07
CA GLN A 285 -17.78 -29.26 -1.76
C GLN A 285 -17.54 -28.94 -0.29
N CYS A 286 -18.54 -29.09 0.60
CA CYS A 286 -18.28 -28.90 2.03
C CYS A 286 -17.28 -29.93 2.55
N SER A 287 -16.43 -29.52 3.48
CA SER A 287 -15.47 -30.41 4.16
C SER A 287 -16.13 -31.62 4.85
N CYS A 288 -17.41 -31.52 5.18
CA CYS A 288 -18.18 -32.61 5.78
C CYS A 288 -18.61 -33.70 4.78
N LYS A 289 -18.33 -33.54 3.46
CA LYS A 289 -18.61 -34.52 2.40
C LYS A 289 -20.04 -35.09 2.41
N GLY A 290 -21.04 -34.23 2.64
CA GLY A 290 -22.46 -34.62 2.63
C GLY A 290 -23.02 -35.12 3.98
N GLU A 291 -22.17 -35.45 4.97
CA GLU A 291 -22.62 -35.89 6.30
C GLU A 291 -23.02 -34.72 7.23
N CYS A 292 -23.07 -33.49 6.72
CA CYS A 292 -23.45 -32.33 7.52
C CYS A 292 -24.97 -32.19 7.64
N ASN A 293 -25.41 -31.69 8.78
CA ASN A 293 -26.79 -31.26 9.04
C ASN A 293 -27.28 -30.03 8.25
N ASN A 294 -26.46 -29.43 7.37
CA ASN A 294 -26.83 -28.28 6.54
C ASN A 294 -26.76 -28.62 5.03
N HIS A 295 -27.13 -29.83 4.63
CA HIS A 295 -27.18 -30.23 3.22
C HIS A 295 -28.51 -29.80 2.55
N ASN A 296 -28.53 -29.89 1.21
CA ASN A 296 -29.72 -29.71 0.39
C ASN A 296 -30.63 -30.93 0.52
#